data_AF-A0A924WAJ4-F1
#
_entry.id   AF-A0A924WAJ4-F1
#
_cell.length_a   1.000
_cell.length_b   1.000
_cell.length_c   1.000
_cell.angle_alpha   90.00
_cell.angle_beta   90.00
_cell.angle_gamma   90.00
#
_symmetry.space_group_name_H-M   'P 1'
#
loop_
_entity.id
_entity.type
_entity.pdbx_description
1 polymer ?
#
loop_
_entity_poly.entity_id
_entity_poly.type
_entity_poly.pdbx_seq_one_letter_code
_entity_poly.pdbx_strand_id
1 'polypeptide(L)'
;MTNFASIPNLNGLIDSLREKRCILMLGPRIATVHHETHGEVPIMEGLSLKLASELEERKVSFDKSAERNLAYIAQLYLRERRITSDDLRKKAQEYIDEQAHDQIPEIYLELAKLPVRVIVNTTPDDFIVRALRAVGKDPISVPFNFEVPTGSARTGLKEVKTDNVTVAKPLVFNLFGTTEDLSTLVITDKDQTSFVRNVISGTSKIPENILSFFNARNAFLFFGFNLENWQFRMVLRSLLQTEQQTEQPFTLSPQSDNYPISEVTKSYLRDEFNFCFVEARMREFAQHIGTLASSFDTDKVYFSCSEEDLPEVSRLMRVFSSLRNTNANLELWHRGLIAPGGDIAAQMREKLEKANLIVPLLSIGYLSDVNEKTQMAEEFGMIQEMHRQDKAMVAPVLLKSCLWDEIPFFSNLQLLPEDPNPKVVFATGTDHDENEACNTVVRAFRKRFL
;
A
#
# COMPACT_ATOMS: atom_id res chain seq x y z
N MET A 1 -3.03 11.82 -22.03
CA MET A 1 -2.44 11.82 -20.67
C MET A 1 -3.55 12.18 -19.72
N THR A 2 -3.93 11.24 -18.86
CA THR A 2 -4.98 11.44 -17.86
C THR A 2 -4.48 12.44 -16.81
N ASN A 3 -5.26 13.49 -16.52
CA ASN A 3 -4.88 14.50 -15.53
C ASN A 3 -5.20 13.97 -14.12
N PHE A 4 -4.20 13.41 -13.44
CA PHE A 4 -4.38 12.87 -12.09
C PHE A 4 -4.49 13.96 -11.00
N ALA A 5 -4.13 15.22 -11.29
CA ALA A 5 -4.17 16.31 -10.31
C ALA A 5 -5.61 16.73 -9.93
N SER A 6 -6.61 16.37 -10.73
CA SER A 6 -8.02 16.65 -10.46
C SER A 6 -8.77 15.50 -9.78
N ILE A 7 -8.08 14.44 -9.35
CA ILE A 7 -8.73 13.31 -8.68
C ILE A 7 -9.22 13.75 -7.30
N PRO A 8 -10.53 13.70 -7.03
CA PRO A 8 -11.06 14.07 -5.73
C PRO A 8 -10.43 13.20 -4.64
N ASN A 9 -10.03 13.83 -3.54
CA ASN A 9 -9.49 13.15 -2.34
C ASN A 9 -8.23 12.29 -2.58
N LEU A 10 -7.47 12.52 -3.65
CA LEU A 10 -6.19 11.84 -3.89
C LEU A 10 -5.20 12.05 -2.73
N ASN A 11 -5.16 13.25 -2.15
CA ASN A 11 -4.32 13.53 -0.97
C ASN A 11 -4.69 12.67 0.24
N GLY A 12 -5.99 12.45 0.48
CA GLY A 12 -6.45 11.57 1.56
C GLY A 12 -6.04 10.11 1.37
N LEU A 13 -5.99 9.64 0.12
CA LEU A 13 -5.44 8.31 -0.21
C LEU A 13 -3.94 8.26 0.05
N ILE A 14 -3.20 9.28 -0.39
CA ILE A 14 -1.75 9.39 -0.19
C ILE A 14 -1.41 9.34 1.30
N ASP A 15 -2.10 10.12 2.13
CA ASP A 15 -1.88 10.15 3.57
C ASP A 15 -2.23 8.80 4.21
N SER A 16 -3.34 8.17 3.79
CA SER A 16 -3.72 6.84 4.28
C SER A 16 -2.74 5.74 3.87
N LEU A 17 -2.13 5.83 2.68
CA LEU A 17 -1.06 4.92 2.25
C LEU A 17 0.21 5.14 3.09
N ARG A 18 0.60 6.40 3.32
CA ARG A 18 1.76 6.75 4.17
C ARG A 18 1.59 6.24 5.59
N GLU A 19 0.39 6.36 6.14
CA GLU A 19 0.03 5.88 7.49
C GLU A 19 -0.28 4.37 7.54
N LYS A 20 -0.16 3.63 6.43
CA LYS A 20 -0.42 2.17 6.36
C LYS A 20 -1.86 1.81 6.79
N ARG A 21 -2.79 2.71 6.48
CA ARG A 21 -4.25 2.68 6.72
C ARG A 21 -5.05 2.47 5.44
N CYS A 22 -4.45 1.93 4.38
CA CYS A 22 -5.15 1.61 3.14
C CYS A 22 -5.37 0.10 3.01
N ILE A 23 -6.61 -0.29 2.66
CA ILE A 23 -6.98 -1.67 2.32
C ILE A 23 -7.18 -1.75 0.81
N LEU A 24 -6.45 -2.68 0.19
CA LEU A 24 -6.56 -2.94 -1.24
C LEU A 24 -7.63 -4.00 -1.48
N MET A 25 -8.59 -3.69 -2.34
CA MET A 25 -9.68 -4.57 -2.74
C MET A 25 -9.49 -4.96 -4.21
N LEU A 26 -9.24 -6.24 -4.49
CA LEU A 26 -9.07 -6.78 -5.85
C LEU A 26 -10.30 -7.59 -6.30
N GLY A 27 -10.87 -7.16 -7.41
CA GLY A 27 -12.08 -7.67 -8.03
C GLY A 27 -11.81 -8.64 -9.18
N PRO A 28 -12.84 -9.39 -9.63
CA PRO A 28 -12.68 -10.44 -10.64
C PRO A 28 -12.28 -9.93 -12.03
N ARG A 29 -12.40 -8.63 -12.32
CA ARG A 29 -12.08 -8.04 -13.63
C ARG A 29 -10.65 -7.52 -13.75
N ILE A 30 -9.80 -7.74 -12.75
CA ILE A 30 -8.41 -7.29 -12.79
C ILE A 30 -7.51 -8.24 -13.58
N ALA A 31 -7.66 -9.55 -13.38
CA ALA A 31 -6.95 -10.58 -14.13
C ALA A 31 -7.70 -10.87 -15.43
N THR A 32 -7.08 -10.53 -16.55
CA THR A 32 -7.61 -10.80 -17.89
C THR A 32 -6.78 -11.84 -18.62
N VAL A 33 -7.44 -12.57 -19.51
CA VAL A 33 -6.88 -13.56 -20.42
C VAL A 33 -7.29 -13.20 -21.84
N HIS A 34 -6.47 -13.55 -22.82
CA HIS A 34 -6.81 -13.35 -24.22
C HIS A 34 -7.71 -14.49 -24.73
N HIS A 35 -8.86 -14.13 -25.28
CA HIS A 35 -9.80 -15.05 -25.92
C HIS A 35 -9.93 -14.71 -27.40
N GLU A 36 -9.88 -15.73 -28.27
CA GLU A 36 -9.83 -15.57 -29.73
C GLU A 36 -10.93 -14.67 -30.30
N THR A 37 -12.17 -14.82 -29.82
CA THR A 37 -13.34 -14.09 -30.33
C THR A 37 -13.67 -12.80 -29.55
N HIS A 38 -13.21 -12.69 -28.30
CA HIS A 38 -13.68 -11.66 -27.38
C HIS A 38 -12.56 -10.72 -26.91
N GLY A 39 -11.32 -10.95 -27.36
CA GLY A 39 -10.16 -10.18 -26.94
C GLY A 39 -9.83 -10.43 -25.47
N GLU A 40 -9.42 -9.39 -24.74
CA GLU A 40 -9.14 -9.51 -23.31
C GLU A 40 -10.44 -9.61 -22.50
N VAL A 41 -10.58 -10.72 -21.77
CA VAL A 41 -11.72 -10.98 -20.88
C VAL A 41 -11.22 -11.37 -19.49
N PRO A 42 -11.96 -11.05 -18.41
CA PRO A 42 -11.66 -11.55 -17.08
C PRO A 42 -11.50 -13.07 -17.04
N ILE A 43 -10.55 -13.58 -16.26
CA ILE A 43 -10.25 -15.02 -16.22
C ILE A 43 -11.48 -15.89 -15.93
N MET A 44 -12.35 -15.45 -15.02
CA MET A 44 -13.59 -16.18 -14.68
C MET A 44 -14.64 -16.12 -15.80
N GLU A 45 -14.66 -15.04 -16.61
CA GLU A 45 -15.48 -14.97 -17.83
C GLU A 45 -14.89 -15.87 -18.92
N GLY A 46 -13.57 -15.96 -19.03
CA GLY A 46 -12.87 -16.92 -19.89
C GLY A 46 -13.22 -18.38 -19.55
N LEU A 47 -13.28 -18.73 -18.26
CA LEU A 47 -13.78 -20.05 -17.82
C LEU A 47 -15.23 -20.28 -18.28
N SER A 48 -16.09 -19.27 -18.13
CA SER A 48 -17.49 -19.34 -18.59
C SER A 48 -17.56 -19.63 -20.09
N LEU A 49 -16.74 -18.94 -20.90
CA LEU A 49 -16.68 -19.13 -22.35
C LEU A 49 -16.18 -20.54 -22.72
N LYS A 50 -15.16 -21.06 -22.03
CA LYS A 50 -14.67 -22.44 -22.23
C LYS A 50 -15.77 -23.46 -21.95
N LEU A 51 -16.49 -23.32 -20.82
CA LEU A 51 -17.60 -24.21 -20.47
C LEU A 51 -18.77 -24.07 -21.46
N ALA A 52 -19.06 -22.86 -21.92
CA ALA A 52 -20.10 -22.61 -22.92
C ALA A 52 -19.78 -23.31 -24.25
N SER A 53 -18.53 -23.22 -24.72
CA SER A 53 -18.07 -23.93 -25.92
C SER A 53 -18.24 -25.46 -25.80
N GLU A 54 -17.89 -26.04 -24.65
CA GLU A 54 -18.09 -27.48 -24.40
C GLU A 54 -19.58 -27.89 -24.37
N LEU A 55 -20.46 -27.02 -23.88
CA LEU A 55 -21.91 -27.24 -23.94
C LEU A 55 -22.42 -27.23 -25.39
N GLU A 56 -21.89 -26.36 -26.24
CA GLU A 56 -22.24 -26.32 -27.67
C GLU A 56 -21.81 -27.57 -28.42
N GLU A 57 -20.60 -28.08 -28.16
CA GLU A 57 -20.11 -29.34 -28.72
C GLU A 57 -21.01 -30.51 -28.34
N ARG A 58 -21.58 -30.47 -27.14
CA ARG A 58 -22.56 -31.43 -26.62
C ARG A 58 -23.99 -31.17 -27.10
N LYS A 59 -24.21 -30.13 -27.90
CA LYS A 59 -25.51 -29.70 -28.44
C LYS A 59 -26.52 -29.28 -27.36
N VAL A 60 -26.03 -28.74 -26.24
CA VAL A 60 -26.87 -28.16 -25.19
C VAL A 60 -27.22 -26.73 -25.57
N SER A 61 -28.51 -26.41 -25.61
CA SER A 61 -28.99 -25.06 -25.92
C SER A 61 -28.95 -24.16 -24.69
N PHE A 62 -28.46 -22.94 -24.85
CA PHE A 62 -28.44 -21.89 -23.83
C PHE A 62 -28.55 -20.50 -24.46
N ASP A 63 -28.82 -19.49 -23.63
CA ASP A 63 -28.87 -18.09 -24.07
C ASP A 63 -27.46 -17.56 -24.32
N LYS A 64 -27.13 -17.27 -25.58
CA LYS A 64 -25.82 -16.72 -25.99
C LYS A 64 -25.50 -15.39 -25.34
N SER A 65 -26.51 -14.58 -25.01
CA SER A 65 -26.27 -13.30 -24.32
C SER A 65 -25.71 -13.49 -22.90
N ALA A 66 -25.85 -14.68 -22.33
CA ALA A 66 -25.40 -15.05 -21.00
C ALA A 66 -24.15 -15.97 -21.00
N GLU A 67 -23.45 -16.13 -22.13
CA GLU A 67 -22.28 -17.03 -22.24
C GLU A 67 -21.10 -16.65 -21.32
N ARG A 68 -21.04 -15.38 -20.87
CA ARG A 68 -20.06 -14.87 -19.90
C ARG A 68 -20.54 -14.94 -18.44
N ASN A 69 -21.78 -15.37 -18.21
CA ASN A 69 -22.31 -15.57 -16.87
C ASN A 69 -21.91 -16.96 -16.36
N LEU A 70 -20.79 -17.02 -15.65
CA LEU A 70 -20.23 -18.26 -15.14
C LEU A 70 -21.24 -19.06 -14.29
N ALA A 71 -22.04 -18.40 -13.46
CA ALA A 71 -22.98 -19.10 -12.58
C ALA A 71 -24.10 -19.80 -13.37
N TYR A 72 -24.62 -19.13 -14.41
CA TYR A 72 -25.59 -19.69 -15.33
C TYR A 72 -25.01 -20.87 -16.12
N ILE A 73 -23.85 -20.68 -16.75
CA ILE A 73 -23.20 -21.71 -17.56
C ILE A 73 -22.78 -22.91 -16.70
N ALA A 74 -22.23 -22.68 -15.52
CA ALA A 74 -21.89 -23.72 -14.56
C ALA A 74 -23.12 -24.56 -14.14
N GLN A 75 -24.27 -23.92 -13.94
CA GLN A 75 -25.50 -24.63 -13.61
C GLN A 75 -25.95 -25.57 -14.75
N LEU A 76 -25.83 -25.12 -16.00
CA LEU A 76 -26.13 -25.97 -17.15
C LEU A 76 -25.14 -27.12 -17.25
N TYR A 77 -23.85 -26.85 -17.04
CA TYR A 77 -22.80 -27.85 -17.03
C TYR A 77 -23.05 -28.96 -15.98
N LEU A 78 -23.52 -28.60 -14.78
CA LEU A 78 -23.88 -29.57 -13.73
C LEU A 78 -25.15 -30.40 -14.03
N ARG A 79 -26.00 -29.96 -14.96
CA ARG A 79 -27.19 -30.73 -15.39
C ARG A 79 -26.83 -31.86 -16.34
N GLU A 80 -25.64 -31.81 -16.95
CA GLU A 80 -25.15 -32.88 -17.81
C GLU A 80 -24.94 -34.16 -16.99
N ARG A 81 -25.40 -35.29 -17.55
CA ARG A 81 -25.33 -36.58 -16.85
C ARG A 81 -23.86 -36.89 -16.53
N ARG A 82 -23.55 -37.07 -15.24
CA ARG A 82 -22.26 -37.50 -14.64
C ARG A 82 -21.30 -36.39 -14.19
N ILE A 83 -21.67 -35.10 -14.25
CA ILE A 83 -20.78 -34.02 -13.77
C ILE A 83 -21.15 -33.62 -12.34
N THR A 84 -20.19 -33.76 -11.43
CA THR A 84 -20.34 -33.34 -10.02
C THR A 84 -19.81 -31.91 -9.82
N SER A 85 -20.13 -31.31 -8.66
CA SER A 85 -19.54 -30.02 -8.27
C SER A 85 -18.02 -30.09 -8.13
N ASP A 86 -17.48 -31.24 -7.70
CA ASP A 86 -16.04 -31.44 -7.56
C ASP A 86 -15.36 -31.52 -8.94
N ASP A 87 -16.00 -32.18 -9.92
CA ASP A 87 -15.52 -32.20 -11.31
C ASP A 87 -15.46 -30.79 -11.91
N LEU A 88 -16.49 -29.98 -11.67
CA LEU A 88 -16.53 -28.58 -12.12
C LEU A 88 -15.44 -27.74 -11.45
N ARG A 89 -15.25 -27.87 -10.13
CA ARG A 89 -14.21 -27.16 -9.38
C ARG A 89 -12.81 -27.56 -9.84
N LYS A 90 -12.58 -28.84 -10.11
CA LYS A 90 -11.32 -29.33 -10.67
C LYS A 90 -11.06 -28.75 -12.07
N LYS A 91 -12.07 -28.72 -12.94
CA LYS A 91 -11.96 -28.09 -14.27
C LYS A 91 -11.69 -26.58 -14.17
N ALA A 92 -12.27 -25.89 -13.19
CA ALA A 92 -11.98 -24.49 -12.92
C ALA A 92 -10.52 -24.28 -12.48
N GLN A 93 -10.01 -25.12 -11.58
CA GLN A 93 -8.59 -25.11 -11.18
C GLN A 93 -7.68 -25.34 -12.38
N GLU A 94 -7.90 -26.40 -13.17
CA GLU A 94 -7.10 -26.70 -14.35
C GLU A 94 -7.05 -25.52 -15.32
N TYR A 95 -8.19 -24.86 -15.56
CA TYR A 95 -8.24 -23.66 -16.40
C TYR A 95 -7.49 -22.48 -15.80
N ILE A 96 -7.70 -22.16 -14.52
CA ILE A 96 -7.03 -21.02 -13.87
C ILE A 96 -5.52 -21.24 -13.85
N ASP A 97 -5.07 -22.44 -13.49
CA ASP A 97 -3.65 -22.79 -13.42
C ASP A 97 -2.98 -22.72 -14.81
N GLU A 98 -3.68 -23.17 -15.87
CA GLU A 98 -3.24 -23.06 -17.26
C GLU A 98 -3.07 -21.58 -17.68
N GLN A 99 -4.05 -20.72 -17.35
CA GLN A 99 -3.99 -19.30 -17.70
C GLN A 99 -3.01 -18.51 -16.81
N ALA A 100 -2.72 -18.98 -15.60
CA ALA A 100 -1.85 -18.31 -14.64
C ALA A 100 -0.37 -18.69 -14.75
N HIS A 101 -0.02 -19.67 -15.60
CA HIS A 101 1.29 -20.34 -15.60
C HIS A 101 2.48 -19.44 -15.98
N ASP A 102 2.32 -18.50 -16.92
CA ASP A 102 3.50 -17.94 -17.62
C ASP A 102 3.92 -16.52 -17.20
N GLN A 103 3.02 -15.65 -16.71
CA GLN A 103 3.41 -14.29 -16.33
C GLN A 103 2.48 -13.65 -15.29
N ILE A 104 3.07 -12.99 -14.30
CA ILE A 104 2.33 -12.11 -13.38
C ILE A 104 1.90 -10.87 -14.16
N PRO A 105 0.60 -10.52 -14.24
CA PRO A 105 0.17 -9.32 -14.95
C PRO A 105 0.76 -8.07 -14.31
N GLU A 106 1.21 -7.12 -15.14
CA GLU A 106 1.93 -5.90 -14.71
C GLU A 106 1.19 -5.11 -13.63
N ILE A 107 -0.14 -5.03 -13.72
CA ILE A 107 -0.97 -4.32 -12.73
C ILE A 107 -0.80 -4.90 -11.32
N TYR A 108 -0.66 -6.22 -11.16
CA TYR A 108 -0.42 -6.83 -9.86
C TYR A 108 0.97 -6.48 -9.32
N LEU A 109 1.98 -6.36 -10.18
CA LEU A 109 3.33 -5.91 -9.77
C LEU A 109 3.30 -4.47 -9.27
N GLU A 110 2.56 -3.57 -9.93
CA GLU A 110 2.39 -2.19 -9.47
C GLU A 110 1.64 -2.11 -8.14
N LEU A 111 0.56 -2.86 -7.99
CA LEU A 111 -0.22 -2.90 -6.76
C LEU A 111 0.55 -3.53 -5.60
N ALA A 112 1.42 -4.52 -5.88
CA ALA A 112 2.25 -5.16 -4.88
C ALA A 112 3.28 -4.22 -4.24
N LYS A 113 3.70 -3.16 -4.94
CA LYS A 113 4.64 -2.15 -4.41
C LYS A 113 3.98 -1.26 -3.35
N LEU A 114 2.66 -1.15 -3.32
CA LEU A 114 1.96 -0.26 -2.39
C LEU A 114 2.21 -0.65 -0.92
N PRO A 115 2.32 0.32 0.01
CA PRO A 115 2.55 0.07 1.43
C PRO A 115 1.26 -0.36 2.17
N VAL A 116 0.54 -1.33 1.61
CA VAL A 116 -0.69 -1.90 2.19
C VAL A 116 -0.36 -3.12 3.05
N ARG A 117 -1.13 -3.31 4.13
CA ARG A 117 -1.00 -4.45 5.05
C ARG A 117 -2.08 -5.51 4.84
N VAL A 118 -3.21 -5.12 4.25
CA VAL A 118 -4.38 -5.98 4.04
C VAL A 118 -4.85 -5.85 2.60
N ILE A 119 -5.02 -7.00 1.96
CA ILE A 119 -5.49 -7.13 0.60
C ILE A 119 -6.64 -8.14 0.61
N VAL A 120 -7.80 -7.74 0.09
CA VAL A 120 -8.92 -8.64 -0.16
C VAL A 120 -8.88 -9.03 -1.62
N ASN A 121 -8.72 -10.32 -1.88
CA ASN A 121 -8.75 -10.87 -3.23
C ASN A 121 -10.08 -11.61 -3.45
N THR A 122 -10.72 -11.38 -4.59
CA THR A 122 -12.00 -12.02 -4.95
C THR A 122 -11.90 -12.87 -6.21
N THR A 123 -10.69 -13.12 -6.68
CA THR A 123 -10.43 -14.05 -7.77
C THR A 123 -9.66 -15.25 -7.23
N PRO A 124 -9.98 -16.50 -7.60
CA PRO A 124 -9.30 -17.67 -7.03
C PRO A 124 -7.83 -17.88 -7.46
N ASP A 125 -7.25 -16.95 -8.23
CA ASP A 125 -5.85 -16.98 -8.67
C ASP A 125 -4.86 -16.61 -7.55
N ASP A 126 -3.57 -16.84 -7.83
CA ASP A 126 -2.45 -16.52 -6.94
C ASP A 126 -1.62 -15.30 -7.38
N PHE A 127 -2.08 -14.51 -8.36
CA PHE A 127 -1.28 -13.46 -9.01
C PHE A 127 -0.78 -12.42 -8.01
N ILE A 128 -1.64 -11.97 -7.10
CA ILE A 128 -1.24 -10.99 -6.09
C ILE A 128 -0.22 -11.57 -5.10
N VAL A 129 -0.35 -12.85 -4.75
CA VAL A 129 0.59 -13.54 -3.84
C VAL A 129 1.97 -13.63 -4.51
N ARG A 130 2.01 -14.05 -5.77
CA ARG A 130 3.26 -14.08 -6.56
C ARG A 130 3.85 -12.68 -6.77
N ALA A 131 3.01 -11.68 -7.04
CA ALA A 131 3.47 -10.29 -7.20
C ALA A 131 4.10 -9.73 -5.93
N LEU A 132 3.50 -9.98 -4.76
CA LEU A 132 4.04 -9.57 -3.46
C LEU A 132 5.40 -10.23 -3.19
N ARG A 133 5.53 -11.53 -3.47
CA ARG A 133 6.81 -12.25 -3.36
C ARG A 133 7.86 -11.70 -4.31
N ALA A 134 7.48 -11.36 -5.55
CA ALA A 134 8.37 -10.79 -6.56
C ALA A 134 8.95 -9.43 -6.14
N VAL A 135 8.22 -8.64 -5.33
CA VAL A 135 8.72 -7.38 -4.76
C VAL A 135 9.34 -7.54 -3.37
N GLY A 136 9.63 -8.77 -2.94
CA GLY A 136 10.35 -9.07 -1.69
C GLY A 136 9.49 -9.11 -0.42
N LYS A 137 8.16 -9.18 -0.54
CA LYS A 137 7.24 -9.34 0.61
C LYS A 137 6.94 -10.81 0.89
N ASP A 138 6.55 -11.12 2.11
CA ASP A 138 6.22 -12.46 2.60
C ASP A 138 4.72 -12.53 3.01
N PRO A 139 3.80 -12.65 2.03
CA PRO A 139 2.37 -12.54 2.28
C PRO A 139 1.79 -13.74 3.02
N ILE A 140 0.86 -13.47 3.94
CA ILE A 140 0.03 -14.47 4.61
C ILE A 140 -1.25 -14.62 3.77
N SER A 141 -1.36 -15.70 3.00
CA SER A 141 -2.53 -15.98 2.16
C SER A 141 -3.53 -16.85 2.93
N VAL A 142 -4.79 -16.41 3.01
CA VAL A 142 -5.83 -17.13 3.75
C VAL A 142 -7.12 -17.20 2.93
N PRO A 143 -7.60 -18.40 2.57
CA PRO A 143 -8.89 -18.56 1.92
C PRO A 143 -10.03 -18.43 2.93
N PHE A 144 -11.13 -17.82 2.49
CA PHE A 144 -12.39 -17.86 3.22
C PHE A 144 -13.21 -19.08 2.82
N ASN A 145 -13.52 -19.93 3.80
CA ASN A 145 -14.41 -21.06 3.59
C ASN A 145 -15.81 -20.73 4.10
N PHE A 146 -16.74 -20.47 3.18
CA PHE A 146 -18.12 -20.12 3.53
C PHE A 146 -18.96 -21.33 4.00
N GLU A 147 -18.52 -22.57 3.73
CA GLU A 147 -19.22 -23.79 4.13
C GLU A 147 -18.88 -24.22 5.58
N VAL A 148 -17.75 -23.75 6.12
CA VAL A 148 -17.27 -24.13 7.45
C VAL A 148 -17.59 -23.06 8.51
N PRO A 149 -18.26 -23.41 9.63
CA PRO A 149 -18.58 -22.45 10.69
C PRO A 149 -17.35 -21.74 11.26
N THR A 150 -17.52 -20.46 11.62
CA THR A 150 -16.46 -19.64 12.21
C THR A 150 -15.94 -20.29 13.50
N GLY A 151 -14.62 -20.47 13.60
CA GLY A 151 -13.97 -21.05 14.77
C GLY A 151 -13.82 -22.59 14.75
N SER A 152 -14.24 -23.27 13.69
CA SER A 152 -13.83 -24.66 13.46
C SER A 152 -12.31 -24.76 13.23
N ALA A 153 -11.66 -25.82 13.70
CA ALA A 153 -10.23 -26.07 13.46
C ALA A 153 -9.88 -26.21 11.96
N ARG A 154 -10.90 -26.41 11.11
CA ARG A 154 -10.75 -26.54 9.64
C ARG A 154 -10.73 -25.22 8.88
N THR A 155 -10.96 -24.07 9.52
CA THR A 155 -11.08 -22.79 8.79
C THR A 155 -9.75 -22.15 8.41
N GLY A 156 -8.60 -22.62 8.92
CA GLY A 156 -7.27 -21.97 8.75
C GLY A 156 -7.15 -20.56 9.35
N LEU A 157 -8.29 -19.91 9.63
CA LEU A 157 -8.42 -18.51 10.04
C LEU A 157 -8.14 -18.26 11.52
N LYS A 158 -8.15 -19.30 12.37
CA LYS A 158 -7.87 -19.18 13.81
C LYS A 158 -6.42 -18.80 14.13
N GLU A 159 -5.53 -18.74 13.14
CA GLU A 159 -4.10 -18.50 13.32
C GLU A 159 -3.60 -17.11 12.88
N VAL A 160 -4.43 -16.30 12.21
CA VAL A 160 -4.01 -14.95 11.79
C VAL A 160 -3.95 -14.03 13.00
N LYS A 161 -2.76 -13.91 13.58
CA LYS A 161 -2.46 -12.91 14.60
C LYS A 161 -2.32 -11.55 13.94
N THR A 162 -3.16 -10.59 14.32
CA THR A 162 -3.17 -9.23 13.78
C THR A 162 -1.80 -8.55 13.88
N ASP A 163 -1.02 -8.86 14.91
CA ASP A 163 0.32 -8.30 15.14
C ASP A 163 1.34 -8.72 14.08
N ASN A 164 1.11 -9.83 13.38
CA ASN A 164 1.99 -10.30 12.31
C ASN A 164 1.70 -9.60 10.96
N VAL A 165 0.59 -8.88 10.85
CA VAL A 165 0.13 -8.26 9.59
C VAL A 165 0.80 -6.90 9.40
N THR A 166 1.80 -6.86 8.52
CA THR A 166 2.66 -5.69 8.26
C THR A 166 2.80 -5.44 6.76
N VAL A 167 3.48 -4.37 6.35
CA VAL A 167 3.75 -4.10 4.92
C VAL A 167 4.69 -5.15 4.32
N ALA A 168 5.65 -5.62 5.11
CA ALA A 168 6.57 -6.69 4.71
C ALA A 168 5.89 -8.07 4.72
N LYS A 169 4.89 -8.25 5.60
CA LYS A 169 4.08 -9.48 5.71
C LYS A 169 2.59 -9.19 5.57
N PRO A 170 2.12 -8.80 4.37
CA PRO A 170 0.73 -8.40 4.18
C PRO A 170 -0.20 -9.61 4.23
N LEU A 171 -1.40 -9.40 4.74
CA LEU A 171 -2.49 -10.37 4.70
C LEU A 171 -3.18 -10.32 3.32
N VAL A 172 -3.28 -11.46 2.65
CA VAL A 172 -4.10 -11.68 1.46
C VAL A 172 -5.29 -12.54 1.86
N PHE A 173 -6.46 -11.93 1.98
CA PHE A 173 -7.70 -12.62 2.31
C PHE A 173 -8.48 -12.96 1.03
N ASN A 174 -8.46 -14.23 0.64
CA ASN A 174 -9.11 -14.71 -0.58
C ASN A 174 -10.57 -15.03 -0.29
N LEU A 175 -11.43 -14.04 -0.55
CA LEU A 175 -12.83 -14.05 -0.16
C LEU A 175 -13.67 -15.08 -0.93
N PHE A 176 -13.35 -15.33 -2.19
CA PHE A 176 -14.05 -16.31 -3.06
C PHE A 176 -13.26 -17.60 -3.25
N GLY A 177 -12.38 -17.90 -2.31
CA GLY A 177 -11.58 -19.11 -2.29
C GLY A 177 -10.31 -19.04 -3.13
N THR A 178 -9.67 -20.20 -3.28
CA THR A 178 -8.38 -20.38 -3.99
C THR A 178 -8.38 -21.68 -4.78
N THR A 179 -7.52 -21.80 -5.78
CA THR A 179 -7.31 -23.07 -6.49
C THR A 179 -6.62 -24.14 -5.61
N GLU A 180 -5.94 -23.77 -4.52
CA GLU A 180 -5.33 -24.73 -3.58
C GLU A 180 -6.38 -25.50 -2.74
N ASP A 181 -7.48 -24.85 -2.37
CA ASP A 181 -8.61 -25.46 -1.66
C ASP A 181 -9.91 -25.29 -2.45
N LEU A 182 -10.20 -26.28 -3.30
CA LEU A 182 -11.36 -26.29 -4.18
C LEU A 182 -12.71 -26.17 -3.43
N SER A 183 -12.76 -26.58 -2.15
CA SER A 183 -13.99 -26.49 -1.36
C SER A 183 -14.41 -25.04 -1.07
N THR A 184 -13.48 -24.09 -1.22
CA THR A 184 -13.71 -22.66 -0.97
C THR A 184 -14.22 -21.89 -2.19
N LEU A 185 -14.21 -22.50 -3.37
CA LEU A 185 -14.54 -21.82 -4.62
C LEU A 185 -16.03 -21.48 -4.73
N VAL A 186 -16.31 -20.24 -5.13
CA VAL A 186 -17.66 -19.73 -5.39
C VAL A 186 -17.90 -19.66 -6.91
N ILE A 187 -18.48 -20.71 -7.50
CA ILE A 187 -18.67 -20.81 -8.96
C ILE A 187 -20.15 -20.77 -9.35
N THR A 188 -20.98 -21.56 -8.68
CA THR A 188 -22.39 -21.75 -9.06
C THR A 188 -23.31 -20.77 -8.33
N ASP A 189 -24.55 -20.62 -8.82
CA ASP A 189 -25.60 -19.87 -8.09
C ASP A 189 -25.84 -20.41 -6.67
N LYS A 190 -25.71 -21.73 -6.50
CA LYS A 190 -25.84 -22.37 -5.18
C LYS A 190 -24.71 -21.92 -4.25
N ASP A 191 -23.48 -21.88 -4.75
CA ASP A 191 -22.32 -21.41 -3.98
C ASP A 191 -22.49 -19.93 -3.63
N GLN A 192 -22.84 -19.08 -4.61
CA GLN A 192 -23.05 -17.64 -4.40
C GLN A 192 -24.13 -17.36 -3.35
N THR A 193 -25.27 -18.04 -3.44
CA THR A 193 -26.37 -17.87 -2.47
C THR A 193 -25.96 -18.32 -1.08
N SER A 194 -25.22 -19.44 -0.99
CA SER A 194 -24.72 -19.97 0.29
C SER A 194 -23.68 -19.04 0.91
N PHE A 195 -22.77 -18.53 0.09
CA PHE A 195 -21.76 -17.54 0.48
C PHE A 195 -22.41 -16.27 1.05
N VAL A 196 -23.31 -15.63 0.29
CA VAL A 196 -23.98 -14.38 0.71
C VAL A 196 -24.75 -14.60 2.01
N ARG A 197 -25.50 -15.70 2.12
CA ARG A 197 -26.23 -16.05 3.34
C ARG A 197 -25.30 -16.20 4.54
N ASN A 198 -24.19 -16.92 4.36
CA ASN A 198 -23.29 -17.24 5.46
C ASN A 198 -22.47 -16.04 5.93
N VAL A 199 -22.11 -15.13 5.01
CA VAL A 199 -21.44 -13.86 5.35
C VAL A 199 -22.37 -12.92 6.12
N ILE A 200 -23.63 -12.76 5.69
CA ILE A 200 -24.56 -11.77 6.28
C ILE A 200 -25.18 -12.26 7.59
N SER A 201 -25.73 -13.48 7.60
CA SER A 201 -26.63 -13.94 8.66
C SER A 201 -26.36 -15.36 9.16
N GLY A 202 -25.37 -16.06 8.59
CA GLY A 202 -25.09 -17.45 8.94
C GLY A 202 -24.04 -17.65 10.03
N THR A 203 -23.64 -18.90 10.19
CA THR A 203 -22.67 -19.40 11.19
C THR A 203 -21.21 -19.24 10.76
N SER A 204 -20.97 -18.93 9.49
CA SER A 204 -19.64 -18.77 8.88
C SER A 204 -19.42 -17.30 8.53
N LYS A 205 -19.37 -16.45 9.55
CA LYS A 205 -19.06 -15.02 9.41
C LYS A 205 -17.57 -14.82 9.16
N ILE A 206 -17.23 -13.71 8.52
CA ILE A 206 -15.85 -13.25 8.42
C ILE A 206 -15.32 -13.07 9.85
N PRO A 207 -14.16 -13.65 10.20
CA PRO A 207 -13.64 -13.61 11.57
C PRO A 207 -13.40 -12.19 12.09
N GLU A 208 -13.60 -11.97 13.38
CA GLU A 208 -13.46 -10.65 14.02
C GLU A 208 -12.04 -10.07 13.90
N ASN A 209 -11.01 -10.90 13.95
CA ASN A 209 -9.61 -10.48 13.74
C ASN A 209 -9.35 -9.99 12.30
N ILE A 210 -10.16 -10.39 11.33
CA ILE A 210 -10.12 -9.87 9.96
C ILE A 210 -10.97 -8.60 9.88
N LEU A 211 -12.20 -8.64 10.43
CA LEU A 211 -13.10 -7.48 10.46
C LEU A 211 -12.52 -6.27 11.22
N SER A 212 -11.65 -6.49 12.22
CA SER A 212 -10.99 -5.39 12.93
C SER A 212 -10.12 -4.49 12.03
N PHE A 213 -9.69 -5.00 10.87
CA PHE A 213 -9.02 -4.17 9.88
C PHE A 213 -9.99 -3.24 9.14
N PHE A 214 -11.28 -3.54 9.06
CA PHE A 214 -12.26 -2.72 8.33
C PHE A 214 -12.90 -1.70 9.28
N ASN A 215 -12.30 -0.51 9.36
CA ASN A 215 -12.78 0.58 10.23
C ASN A 215 -12.80 1.92 9.50
N ALA A 216 -13.56 2.89 10.03
CA ALA A 216 -13.75 4.24 9.46
C ALA A 216 -12.45 4.98 9.15
N ARG A 217 -11.39 4.70 9.91
CA ARG A 217 -10.11 5.38 9.71
C ARG A 217 -9.37 4.86 8.49
N ASN A 218 -9.78 3.75 7.88
CA ASN A 218 -9.07 3.21 6.72
C ASN A 218 -9.63 3.75 5.41
N ALA A 219 -8.75 3.93 4.43
CA ALA A 219 -9.13 4.19 3.06
C ALA A 219 -9.20 2.87 2.29
N PHE A 220 -10.17 2.75 1.38
CA PHE A 220 -10.33 1.58 0.54
C PHE A 220 -9.99 1.89 -0.91
N LEU A 221 -9.17 1.02 -1.51
CA LEU A 221 -8.75 1.16 -2.90
C LEU A 221 -9.24 -0.06 -3.69
N PHE A 222 -10.25 0.14 -4.54
CA PHE A 222 -10.87 -0.91 -5.33
C PHE A 222 -10.28 -1.00 -6.73
N PHE A 223 -10.04 -2.21 -7.23
CA PHE A 223 -9.68 -2.46 -8.62
C PHE A 223 -10.48 -3.64 -9.17
N GLY A 224 -11.05 -3.49 -10.38
CA GLY A 224 -11.67 -4.61 -11.11
C GLY A 224 -12.93 -5.22 -10.48
N PHE A 225 -13.59 -4.53 -9.54
CA PHE A 225 -14.83 -5.05 -8.93
C PHE A 225 -16.02 -4.96 -9.89
N ASN A 226 -16.86 -6.01 -9.88
CA ASN A 226 -18.15 -5.95 -10.55
C ASN A 226 -19.20 -5.30 -9.63
N LEU A 227 -19.13 -3.97 -9.53
CA LEU A 227 -20.00 -3.16 -8.67
C LEU A 227 -21.48 -3.16 -9.07
N GLU A 228 -21.79 -3.58 -10.30
CA GLU A 228 -23.18 -3.77 -10.76
C GLU A 228 -23.84 -4.99 -10.13
N ASN A 229 -23.07 -6.03 -9.76
CA ASN A 229 -23.65 -7.23 -9.17
C ASN A 229 -24.08 -6.97 -7.72
N TRP A 230 -25.39 -7.17 -7.47
CA TRP A 230 -26.04 -6.95 -6.18
C TRP A 230 -25.43 -7.76 -5.03
N GLN A 231 -24.88 -8.95 -5.31
CA GLN A 231 -24.27 -9.81 -4.31
C GLN A 231 -23.08 -9.12 -3.63
N PHE A 232 -22.25 -8.40 -4.41
CA PHE A 232 -21.15 -7.62 -3.85
C PHE A 232 -21.63 -6.50 -2.95
N ARG A 233 -22.76 -5.86 -3.27
CA ARG A 233 -23.33 -4.79 -2.42
C ARG A 233 -23.62 -5.31 -1.02
N MET A 234 -24.12 -6.54 -0.92
CA MET A 234 -24.38 -7.17 0.37
C MET A 234 -23.10 -7.50 1.15
N VAL A 235 -22.06 -7.95 0.44
CA VAL A 235 -20.75 -8.24 1.03
C VAL A 235 -20.06 -6.96 1.50
N LEU A 236 -20.09 -5.90 0.68
CA LEU A 236 -19.58 -4.58 1.04
C LEU A 236 -20.30 -4.04 2.27
N ARG A 237 -21.63 -4.25 2.36
CA ARG A 237 -22.38 -3.90 3.56
C ARG A 237 -21.84 -4.60 4.80
N SER A 238 -21.57 -5.90 4.71
CA SER A 238 -21.01 -6.67 5.82
C SER A 238 -19.57 -6.27 6.18
N LEU A 239 -18.77 -5.79 5.22
CA LEU A 239 -17.37 -5.43 5.41
C LEU A 239 -17.19 -3.97 5.84
N LEU A 240 -18.00 -3.04 5.29
CA LEU A 240 -17.77 -1.60 5.35
C LEU A 240 -18.79 -0.84 6.21
N GLN A 241 -19.97 -1.42 6.50
CA GLN A 241 -20.94 -0.78 7.38
C GLN A 241 -20.84 -1.34 8.80
N THR A 242 -20.35 -0.51 9.72
CA THR A 242 -20.50 -0.71 11.17
C THR A 242 -21.38 0.38 11.75
N GLU A 243 -22.48 0.00 12.42
CA GLU A 243 -23.56 0.88 12.92
C GLU A 243 -23.13 1.99 13.92
N GLN A 244 -21.85 2.06 14.30
CA GLN A 244 -21.35 2.93 15.38
C GLN A 244 -20.34 4.00 14.95
N GLN A 245 -20.13 4.23 13.64
CA GLN A 245 -19.11 5.18 13.18
C GLN A 245 -19.72 6.52 12.74
N THR A 246 -19.20 7.62 13.28
CA THR A 246 -19.57 9.00 12.93
C THR A 246 -18.90 9.48 11.64
N GLU A 247 -17.83 8.81 11.20
CA GLU A 247 -17.10 9.09 9.95
C GLU A 247 -17.18 7.86 9.04
N GLN A 248 -17.43 8.06 7.74
CA GLN A 248 -17.39 6.96 6.77
C GLN A 248 -15.99 6.86 6.15
N PRO A 249 -15.49 5.63 5.94
CA PRO A 249 -14.22 5.44 5.27
C PRO A 249 -14.30 5.93 3.83
N PHE A 250 -13.21 6.52 3.36
CA PHE A 250 -13.10 7.00 1.99
C PHE A 250 -12.73 5.87 1.04
N THR A 251 -13.40 5.79 -0.11
CA THR A 251 -13.21 4.73 -1.10
C THR A 251 -12.88 5.28 -2.48
N LEU A 252 -11.85 4.76 -3.16
CA LEU A 252 -11.63 5.04 -4.59
C LEU A 252 -11.74 3.80 -5.44
N SER A 253 -12.27 4.00 -6.65
CA SER A 253 -12.26 2.99 -7.70
C SER A 253 -11.96 3.66 -9.04
N PRO A 254 -10.91 3.24 -9.78
CA PRO A 254 -10.78 3.58 -11.19
C PRO A 254 -11.90 2.91 -11.99
N GLN A 255 -12.18 3.44 -13.17
CA GLN A 255 -13.13 2.86 -14.10
C GLN A 255 -12.49 1.70 -14.89
N SER A 256 -13.35 0.78 -15.33
CA SER A 256 -13.00 -0.28 -16.26
C SER A 256 -13.63 0.04 -17.61
N ASP A 257 -12.80 0.26 -18.63
CA ASP A 257 -13.24 0.65 -19.98
C ASP A 257 -14.28 -0.33 -20.57
N ASN A 258 -14.09 -1.62 -20.33
CA ASN A 258 -14.94 -2.69 -20.89
C ASN A 258 -16.18 -3.00 -20.02
N TYR A 259 -16.27 -2.39 -18.84
CA TYR A 259 -17.33 -2.70 -17.88
C TYR A 259 -17.83 -1.42 -17.18
N PRO A 260 -18.61 -0.59 -17.90
CA PRO A 260 -19.14 0.64 -17.34
C PRO A 260 -20.10 0.35 -16.18
N ILE A 261 -20.08 1.25 -15.22
CA ILE A 261 -21.01 1.26 -14.09
C ILE A 261 -22.11 2.27 -14.42
N SER A 262 -23.36 1.87 -14.25
CA SER A 262 -24.53 2.72 -14.41
C SER A 262 -24.53 3.87 -13.41
N GLU A 263 -25.09 5.02 -13.79
CA GLU A 263 -25.18 6.17 -12.89
C GLU A 263 -26.03 5.88 -11.64
N VAL A 264 -27.03 4.99 -11.75
CA VAL A 264 -27.82 4.53 -10.61
C VAL A 264 -26.93 3.82 -9.58
N THR A 265 -26.08 2.90 -10.04
CA THR A 265 -25.15 2.17 -9.17
C THR A 265 -24.07 3.09 -8.61
N LYS A 266 -23.54 4.04 -9.40
CA LYS A 266 -22.58 5.04 -8.91
C LYS A 266 -23.19 5.94 -7.83
N SER A 267 -24.44 6.40 -8.00
CA SER A 267 -25.14 7.21 -7.00
C SER A 267 -25.27 6.44 -5.68
N TYR A 268 -25.77 5.21 -5.74
CA TYR A 268 -25.89 4.35 -4.56
C TYR A 268 -24.56 4.15 -3.82
N LEU A 269 -23.47 3.87 -4.54
CA LEU A 269 -22.16 3.62 -3.92
C LEU A 269 -21.51 4.89 -3.35
N ARG A 270 -21.77 6.06 -3.94
CA ARG A 270 -21.37 7.36 -3.37
C ARG A 270 -22.07 7.60 -2.05
N ASP A 271 -23.38 7.39 -2.01
CA ASP A 271 -24.21 7.71 -0.84
C ASP A 271 -24.00 6.72 0.31
N GLU A 272 -23.86 5.42 0.01
CA GLU A 272 -23.77 4.38 1.05
C GLU A 272 -22.35 4.06 1.53
N PHE A 273 -21.35 4.26 0.67
CA PHE A 273 -19.97 3.80 0.90
C PHE A 273 -18.90 4.84 0.53
N ASN A 274 -19.30 6.08 0.26
CA ASN A 274 -18.40 7.20 -0.08
C ASN A 274 -17.42 6.87 -1.23
N PHE A 275 -17.91 6.20 -2.27
CA PHE A 275 -17.11 5.90 -3.47
C PHE A 275 -16.79 7.15 -4.28
N CYS A 276 -15.51 7.38 -4.51
CA CYS A 276 -15.00 8.29 -5.52
C CYS A 276 -14.54 7.50 -6.76
N PHE A 277 -15.25 7.68 -7.86
CA PHE A 277 -14.89 7.06 -9.13
C PHE A 277 -13.84 7.90 -9.85
N VAL A 278 -12.69 7.28 -10.15
CA VAL A 278 -11.58 7.93 -10.85
C VAL A 278 -11.75 7.69 -12.36
N GLU A 279 -11.79 8.78 -13.13
CA GLU A 279 -11.83 8.76 -14.59
C GLU A 279 -10.45 8.45 -15.19
N ALA A 280 -9.92 7.28 -14.85
CA ALA A 280 -8.64 6.77 -15.33
C ALA A 280 -8.73 5.27 -15.54
N ARG A 281 -7.94 4.75 -16.47
CA ARG A 281 -7.74 3.31 -16.65
C ARG A 281 -7.08 2.71 -15.42
N MET A 282 -7.50 1.50 -15.05
CA MET A 282 -6.97 0.77 -13.89
C MET A 282 -5.43 0.70 -13.89
N ARG A 283 -4.81 0.36 -15.03
CA ARG A 283 -3.35 0.23 -15.15
C ARG A 283 -2.63 1.57 -14.95
N GLU A 284 -3.09 2.62 -15.62
CA GLU A 284 -2.52 3.96 -15.50
C GLU A 284 -2.63 4.48 -14.06
N PHE A 285 -3.79 4.24 -13.43
CA PHE A 285 -4.01 4.64 -12.04
C PHE A 285 -3.12 3.84 -11.06
N ALA A 286 -3.00 2.52 -11.24
CA ALA A 286 -2.11 1.69 -10.43
C ALA A 286 -0.64 2.15 -10.55
N GLN A 287 -0.15 2.42 -11.76
CA GLN A 287 1.19 2.96 -12.00
C GLN A 287 1.39 4.34 -11.36
N HIS A 288 0.39 5.22 -11.45
CA HIS A 288 0.46 6.55 -10.85
C HIS A 288 0.56 6.48 -9.32
N ILE A 289 -0.32 5.70 -8.66
CA ILE A 289 -0.29 5.52 -7.21
C ILE A 289 0.98 4.77 -6.78
N GLY A 290 1.45 3.79 -7.55
CA GLY A 290 2.73 3.11 -7.30
C GLY A 290 3.93 4.06 -7.33
N THR A 291 3.96 4.97 -8.31
CA THR A 291 4.99 6.01 -8.41
C THR A 291 4.94 6.95 -7.21
N LEU A 292 3.75 7.42 -6.82
CA LEU A 292 3.57 8.23 -5.61
C LEU A 292 4.01 7.48 -4.36
N ALA A 293 3.65 6.20 -4.25
CA ALA A 293 4.00 5.37 -3.11
C ALA A 293 5.51 5.13 -2.98
N SER A 294 6.22 4.97 -4.09
CA SER A 294 7.69 4.85 -4.08
C SER A 294 8.40 6.10 -3.54
N SER A 295 7.71 7.26 -3.54
CA SER A 295 8.23 8.47 -2.92
C SER A 295 8.04 8.51 -1.40
N PHE A 296 7.20 7.65 -0.82
CA PHE A 296 6.93 7.63 0.62
C PHE A 296 8.09 7.04 1.44
N ASP A 297 8.85 6.13 0.84
CA ASP A 297 10.10 5.58 1.41
C ASP A 297 11.30 6.51 1.17
N THR A 298 11.06 7.75 0.70
CA THR A 298 12.12 8.75 0.68
C THR A 298 12.20 9.42 2.05
N ASP A 299 13.14 9.00 2.90
CA ASP A 299 13.40 9.74 4.13
C ASP A 299 13.96 11.12 3.76
N LYS A 300 13.17 12.15 4.04
CA LYS A 300 13.57 13.54 3.86
C LYS A 300 14.40 13.96 5.04
N VAL A 301 15.70 14.08 4.80
CA VAL A 301 16.70 14.46 5.79
C VAL A 301 17.04 15.94 5.60
N TYR A 302 16.72 16.74 6.61
CA TYR A 302 17.01 18.17 6.65
C TYR A 302 18.25 18.42 7.51
N PHE A 303 19.31 18.97 6.94
CA PHE A 303 20.50 19.41 7.67
C PHE A 303 20.38 20.88 8.07
N SER A 304 20.25 21.13 9.37
CA SER A 304 20.22 22.46 9.97
C SER A 304 21.64 22.88 10.33
N CYS A 305 22.13 23.96 9.72
CA CYS A 305 23.54 24.36 9.80
C CYS A 305 23.74 25.87 9.60
N SER A 306 24.78 26.43 10.21
CA SER A 306 25.19 27.82 9.99
C SER A 306 25.73 28.02 8.56
N GLU A 307 25.75 29.27 8.07
CA GLU A 307 26.35 29.56 6.76
C GLU A 307 27.85 29.23 6.72
N GLU A 308 28.53 29.44 7.84
CA GLU A 308 29.97 29.21 7.98
C GLU A 308 30.36 27.74 7.87
N ASP A 309 29.42 26.82 8.16
CA ASP A 309 29.63 25.37 8.15
C ASP A 309 29.24 24.67 6.84
N LEU A 310 28.75 25.42 5.84
CA LEU A 310 28.30 24.86 4.55
C LEU A 310 29.33 23.97 3.83
N PRO A 311 30.65 24.27 3.83
CA PRO A 311 31.65 23.39 3.24
C PRO A 311 31.67 21.99 3.90
N GLU A 312 31.64 21.93 5.22
CA GLU A 312 31.63 20.72 6.03
C GLU A 312 30.33 19.92 5.83
N VAL A 313 29.18 20.60 5.79
CA VAL A 313 27.88 19.99 5.49
C VAL A 313 27.91 19.30 4.13
N SER A 314 28.43 19.99 3.12
CA SER A 314 28.51 19.46 1.75
C SER A 314 29.37 18.20 1.68
N ARG A 315 30.45 18.13 2.49
CA ARG A 315 31.31 16.96 2.60
C ARG A 315 30.60 15.81 3.32
N LEU A 316 29.93 16.08 4.45
CA LEU A 316 29.14 15.08 5.17
C LEU A 316 28.03 14.49 4.27
N MET A 317 27.29 15.35 3.56
CA MET A 317 26.24 14.93 2.62
C MET A 317 26.75 14.03 1.49
N ARG A 318 27.99 14.22 1.03
CA ARG A 318 28.62 13.33 0.05
C ARG A 318 28.86 11.93 0.62
N VAL A 319 29.12 11.80 1.92
CA VAL A 319 29.22 10.48 2.58
C VAL A 319 27.83 9.88 2.74
N PHE A 320 26.81 10.67 3.10
CA PHE A 320 25.42 10.21 3.13
C PHE A 320 24.91 9.74 1.75
N SER A 321 25.32 10.39 0.65
CA SER A 321 24.90 9.97 -0.68
C SER A 321 25.45 8.59 -1.07
N SER A 322 26.53 8.11 -0.43
CA SER A 322 27.00 6.73 -0.60
C SER A 322 26.01 5.68 -0.08
N LEU A 323 25.12 6.04 0.85
CA LEU A 323 24.05 5.16 1.34
C LEU A 323 22.93 4.93 0.32
N ARG A 324 22.77 5.82 -0.67
CA ARG A 324 21.75 5.69 -1.72
C ARG A 324 21.89 4.40 -2.53
N ASN A 325 23.11 3.85 -2.61
CA ASN A 325 23.39 2.61 -3.33
C ASN A 325 22.95 1.33 -2.58
N THR A 326 22.37 1.46 -1.38
CA THR A 326 22.08 0.33 -0.46
C THR A 326 20.60 0.14 -0.11
N ASN A 327 19.68 0.50 -1.01
CA ASN A 327 18.21 0.38 -0.88
C ASN A 327 17.51 1.43 -0.01
N ALA A 328 18.22 2.45 0.50
CA ALA A 328 17.61 3.60 1.18
C ALA A 328 17.42 4.76 0.19
N ASN A 329 16.18 5.18 -0.06
CA ASN A 329 15.91 6.38 -0.84
C ASN A 329 15.99 7.58 0.11
N LEU A 330 17.02 8.42 -0.01
CA LEU A 330 17.23 9.58 0.89
C LEU A 330 17.15 10.88 0.10
N GLU A 331 16.22 11.78 0.47
CA GLU A 331 16.23 13.16 0.01
C GLU A 331 17.00 13.99 1.02
N LEU A 332 18.24 14.34 0.69
CA LEU A 332 19.10 15.15 1.55
C LEU A 332 18.94 16.63 1.17
N TRP A 333 18.69 17.49 2.15
CA TRP A 333 18.53 18.92 1.91
C TRP A 333 19.26 19.77 2.94
N HIS A 334 19.85 20.89 2.51
CA HIS A 334 20.40 21.95 3.36
C HIS A 334 20.26 23.31 2.64
N ARG A 335 20.39 24.41 3.39
CA ARG A 335 20.22 25.79 2.86
C ARG A 335 21.10 26.12 1.65
N GLY A 336 22.28 25.52 1.54
CA GLY A 336 23.22 25.76 0.43
C GLY A 336 22.74 25.25 -0.92
N LEU A 337 21.63 24.50 -0.98
CA LEU A 337 21.00 24.05 -2.23
C LEU A 337 20.00 25.05 -2.81
N ILE A 338 19.74 26.16 -2.12
CA ILE A 338 18.84 27.20 -2.60
C ILE A 338 19.47 27.89 -3.82
N ALA A 339 18.76 27.88 -4.95
CA ALA A 339 19.24 28.50 -6.18
C ALA A 339 19.33 30.03 -6.04
N PRO A 340 20.26 30.69 -6.77
CA PRO A 340 20.34 32.15 -6.79
C PRO A 340 18.99 32.79 -7.16
N GLY A 341 18.54 33.75 -6.36
CA GLY A 341 17.23 34.41 -6.52
C GLY A 341 16.05 33.68 -5.87
N GLY A 342 16.28 32.53 -5.22
CA GLY A 342 15.27 31.82 -4.46
C GLY A 342 14.89 32.51 -3.14
N ASP A 343 13.62 32.41 -2.75
CA ASP A 343 13.18 32.83 -1.42
C ASP A 343 13.71 31.84 -0.37
N ILE A 344 14.65 32.32 0.45
CA ILE A 344 15.35 31.51 1.45
C ILE A 344 14.39 31.05 2.54
N ALA A 345 13.59 31.98 3.09
CA ALA A 345 12.70 31.70 4.21
C ALA A 345 11.60 30.71 3.82
N ALA A 346 10.98 30.93 2.66
CA ALA A 346 9.91 30.05 2.19
C ALA A 346 10.40 28.62 1.91
N GLN A 347 11.55 28.46 1.26
CA GLN A 347 12.10 27.14 0.94
C GLN A 347 12.58 26.39 2.17
N MET A 348 13.25 27.07 3.11
CA MET A 348 13.66 26.46 4.38
C MET A 348 12.45 25.95 5.14
N ARG A 349 11.41 26.78 5.27
CA ARG A 349 10.16 26.40 5.94
C ARG A 349 9.50 25.20 5.28
N GLU A 350 9.34 25.22 3.96
CA GLU A 350 8.71 24.14 3.21
C GLU A 350 9.45 22.80 3.41
N LYS A 351 10.78 22.85 3.35
CA LYS A 351 11.62 21.65 3.50
C LYS A 351 11.63 21.13 4.93
N LEU A 352 11.65 22.01 5.91
CA LEU A 352 11.62 21.65 7.32
C LEU A 352 10.27 21.01 7.72
N GLU A 353 9.14 21.59 7.29
CA GLU A 353 7.80 21.05 7.57
C GLU A 353 7.58 19.64 6.99
N LYS A 354 8.29 19.30 5.91
CA LYS A 354 8.20 18.00 5.22
C LYS A 354 9.26 16.99 5.66
N ALA A 355 10.19 17.37 6.53
CA ALA A 355 11.30 16.52 6.94
C ALA A 355 10.82 15.36 7.82
N ASN A 356 11.34 14.16 7.56
CA ASN A 356 11.16 13.00 8.44
C ASN A 356 12.21 12.99 9.55
N LEU A 357 13.41 13.49 9.22
CA LEU A 357 14.57 13.52 10.07
C LEU A 357 15.27 14.87 9.93
N ILE A 358 15.50 15.53 11.05
CA ILE A 358 16.19 16.80 11.15
C ILE A 358 17.53 16.54 11.84
N VAL A 359 18.61 17.03 11.23
CA VAL A 359 20.00 16.84 11.67
C VAL A 359 20.62 18.20 11.97
N PRO A 360 20.46 18.72 13.20
CA PRO A 360 21.19 19.89 13.66
C PRO A 360 22.70 19.62 13.70
N LEU A 361 23.49 20.42 12.99
CA LEU A 361 24.94 20.32 12.94
C LEU A 361 25.54 21.35 13.91
N LEU A 362 25.90 20.87 15.10
CA LEU A 362 26.29 21.73 16.21
C LEU A 362 27.73 22.24 16.04
N SER A 363 27.87 23.56 16.06
CA SER A 363 29.13 24.30 15.99
C SER A 363 29.00 25.60 16.78
N ILE A 364 30.08 26.36 16.94
CA ILE A 364 30.01 27.69 17.55
C ILE A 364 29.09 28.61 16.73
N GLY A 365 29.25 28.64 15.39
CA GLY A 365 28.42 29.45 14.51
C GLY A 365 26.93 29.09 14.61
N TYR A 366 26.62 27.80 14.64
CA TYR A 366 25.24 27.34 14.80
C TYR A 366 24.63 27.79 16.14
N LEU A 367 25.37 27.63 17.24
CA LEU A 367 24.90 28.02 18.58
C LEU A 367 24.78 29.54 18.75
N SER A 368 25.63 30.32 18.06
CA SER A 368 25.51 31.78 18.02
C SER A 368 24.24 32.20 17.28
N ASP A 369 23.99 31.64 16.10
CA ASP A 369 22.86 32.01 15.25
C ASP A 369 21.51 31.73 15.91
N VAL A 370 21.35 30.59 16.60
CA VAL A 370 20.08 30.21 17.27
C VAL A 370 19.74 31.07 18.48
N ASN A 371 20.74 31.73 19.09
CA ASN A 371 20.56 32.58 20.27
C ASN A 371 20.27 34.04 19.93
N GLU A 372 20.36 34.41 18.65
CA GLU A 372 20.11 35.76 18.16
C GLU A 372 18.72 35.88 17.50
N LYS A 373 18.22 37.10 17.28
CA LYS A 373 16.97 37.31 16.51
C LYS A 373 17.21 37.15 15.01
N THR A 374 17.64 35.96 14.61
CA THR A 374 17.95 35.59 13.23
C THR A 374 16.89 34.65 12.66
N GLN A 375 16.94 34.43 11.35
CA GLN A 375 16.18 33.37 10.69
C GLN A 375 16.46 31.98 11.28
N MET A 376 17.67 31.74 11.77
CA MET A 376 18.05 30.47 12.40
C MET A 376 17.33 30.25 13.74
N ALA A 377 17.02 31.30 14.48
CA ALA A 377 16.23 31.18 15.70
C ALA A 377 14.78 30.80 15.42
N GLU A 378 14.20 31.30 14.32
CA GLU A 378 12.87 30.86 13.86
C GLU A 378 12.88 29.38 13.43
N GLU A 379 13.91 28.98 12.66
CA GLU A 379 14.12 27.58 12.28
C GLU A 379 14.27 26.68 13.51
N PHE A 380 15.07 27.08 14.49
CA PHE A 380 15.27 26.34 15.73
C PHE A 380 13.98 26.16 16.51
N GLY A 381 13.15 27.21 16.61
CA GLY A 381 11.82 27.12 17.22
C GLY A 381 10.91 26.10 16.51
N MET A 382 10.97 26.05 15.17
CA MET A 382 10.24 25.04 14.40
C MET A 382 10.77 23.62 14.63
N ILE A 383 12.10 23.43 14.71
CA ILE A 383 12.71 22.13 15.01
C ILE A 383 12.23 21.62 16.37
N GLN A 384 12.20 22.49 17.38
CA GLN A 384 11.71 22.16 18.71
C GLN A 384 10.22 21.78 18.69
N GLU A 385 9.39 22.48 17.93
CA GLU A 385 7.97 22.15 17.78
C GLU A 385 7.76 20.81 17.07
N MET A 386 8.47 20.57 15.97
CA MET A 386 8.41 19.32 15.20
C MET A 386 8.82 18.13 16.05
N HIS A 387 9.85 18.28 16.89
CA HIS A 387 10.27 17.27 17.84
C HIS A 387 9.21 17.02 18.92
N ARG A 388 8.68 18.08 19.54
CA ARG A 388 7.69 17.98 20.62
C ARG A 388 6.38 17.33 20.17
N GLN A 389 6.03 17.49 18.89
CA GLN A 389 4.83 16.92 18.28
C GLN A 389 5.05 15.55 17.62
N ASP A 390 6.24 14.94 17.77
CA ASP A 390 6.62 13.68 17.12
C ASP A 390 6.44 13.70 15.57
N LYS A 391 6.52 14.89 14.95
CA LYS A 391 6.36 15.07 13.50
C LYS A 391 7.64 14.79 12.72
N ALA A 392 8.79 15.04 13.35
CA ALA A 392 10.09 14.68 12.81
C ALA A 392 11.00 14.23 13.95
N MET A 393 11.84 13.25 13.64
CA MET A 393 12.92 12.86 14.54
C MET A 393 14.05 13.88 14.46
N VAL A 394 14.66 14.20 15.60
CA VAL A 394 15.79 15.12 15.67
C VAL A 394 17.03 14.37 16.15
N ALA A 395 18.08 14.37 15.34
CA ALA A 395 19.35 13.71 15.63
C ALA A 395 20.50 14.72 15.55
N PRO A 396 20.86 15.38 16.67
CA PRO A 396 21.94 16.36 16.66
C PRO A 396 23.29 15.69 16.42
N VAL A 397 24.12 16.32 15.61
CA VAL A 397 25.49 15.89 15.30
C VAL A 397 26.46 16.96 15.75
N LEU A 398 27.45 16.57 16.56
CA LEU A 398 28.52 17.46 17.00
C LEU A 398 29.53 17.68 15.86
N LEU A 399 29.25 18.68 15.03
CA LEU A 399 30.04 18.99 13.84
C LEU A 399 31.45 19.48 14.24
N LYS A 400 31.50 20.45 15.15
CA LYS A 400 32.71 21.08 15.70
C LYS A 400 32.57 21.22 17.21
N SER A 401 33.69 21.41 17.92
CA SER A 401 33.66 21.60 19.38
C SER A 401 32.88 22.86 19.75
N CYS A 402 31.85 22.73 20.58
CA CYS A 402 31.02 23.82 21.06
C CYS A 402 30.32 23.46 22.39
N LEU A 403 29.72 24.47 23.05
CA LEU A 403 29.00 24.33 24.33
C LEU A 403 27.55 23.87 24.10
N TRP A 404 27.37 22.73 23.44
CA TRP A 404 26.05 22.20 23.11
C TRP A 404 25.26 21.72 24.34
N ASP A 405 25.98 21.28 25.36
CA ASP A 405 25.48 20.78 26.64
C ASP A 405 24.84 21.87 27.50
N GLU A 406 25.22 23.14 27.27
CA GLU A 406 24.59 24.31 27.88
C GLU A 406 23.21 24.65 27.27
N ILE A 407 22.84 24.03 26.14
CA ILE A 407 21.55 24.25 25.48
C ILE A 407 20.56 23.17 25.94
N PRO A 408 19.49 23.52 26.69
CA PRO A 408 18.58 22.53 27.28
C PRO A 408 17.96 21.58 26.26
N PHE A 409 17.68 22.04 25.05
CA PHE A 409 17.12 21.19 24.00
C PHE A 409 18.09 20.07 23.58
N PHE A 410 19.36 20.38 23.34
CA PHE A 410 20.35 19.39 22.89
C PHE A 410 20.84 18.50 24.02
N SER A 411 20.96 19.02 25.25
CA SER A 411 21.36 18.24 26.44
C SER A 411 20.44 17.04 26.74
N ASN A 412 19.19 17.10 26.28
CA ASN A 412 18.18 16.04 26.47
C ASN A 412 18.08 15.07 25.27
N LEU A 413 18.87 15.29 24.22
CA LEU A 413 18.88 14.45 23.03
C LEU A 413 20.15 13.61 22.96
N GLN A 414 20.05 12.44 22.34
CA GLN A 414 21.24 11.64 22.07
C GLN A 414 22.04 12.29 20.94
N LEU A 415 23.27 12.67 21.25
CA LEU A 415 24.20 13.30 20.32
C LEU A 415 24.95 12.25 19.48
N LEU A 416 25.23 12.60 18.23
CA LEU A 416 26.13 11.85 17.37
C LEU A 416 27.47 12.59 17.18
N PRO A 417 28.61 11.88 17.21
CA PRO A 417 28.74 10.44 17.51
C PRO A 417 28.46 10.10 19.00
N GLU A 418 28.03 8.85 19.26
CA GLU A 418 27.58 8.39 20.60
C GLU A 418 28.67 8.36 21.68
N ASP A 419 29.95 8.44 21.29
CA ASP A 419 31.10 8.53 22.21
C ASP A 419 31.73 9.95 22.10
N PRO A 420 31.46 10.86 23.04
CA PRO A 420 31.89 12.26 22.95
C PRO A 420 33.39 12.52 23.16
N ASN A 421 34.24 11.49 23.19
CA ASN A 421 35.61 11.60 23.68
C ASN A 421 36.66 11.31 22.59
N PRO A 422 37.39 12.31 22.05
CA PRO A 422 36.95 13.57 21.46
C PRO A 422 36.80 13.36 19.94
N LYS A 423 35.67 12.84 19.47
CA LYS A 423 35.41 12.71 18.03
C LYS A 423 34.28 13.66 17.64
N VAL A 424 34.61 14.94 17.47
CA VAL A 424 33.77 15.82 16.64
C VAL A 424 33.90 15.37 15.18
N VAL A 425 32.94 15.70 14.32
CA VAL A 425 33.02 15.28 12.90
C VAL A 425 34.21 15.92 12.19
N PHE A 426 34.46 17.21 12.46
CA PHE A 426 35.59 17.96 11.94
C PHE A 426 36.41 18.53 13.09
N ALA A 427 37.53 17.86 13.39
CA ALA A 427 38.52 18.28 14.38
C ALA A 427 39.70 18.97 13.68
N THR A 428 40.54 19.69 14.41
CA THR A 428 41.86 20.14 13.92
C THR A 428 42.79 18.93 13.80
N GLY A 429 42.57 18.07 12.80
CA GLY A 429 43.27 16.80 12.60
C GLY A 429 43.60 16.59 11.12
N THR A 430 43.85 15.33 10.73
CA THR A 430 44.11 14.99 9.33
C THR A 430 42.83 14.63 8.59
N ASP A 431 42.82 14.74 7.25
CA ASP A 431 41.68 14.34 6.40
C ASP A 431 41.19 12.90 6.66
N HIS A 432 42.09 12.01 7.13
CA HIS A 432 41.76 10.63 7.46
C HIS A 432 40.81 10.54 8.66
N ASP A 433 41.09 11.30 9.72
CA ASP A 433 40.32 11.28 10.96
C ASP A 433 38.91 11.84 10.75
N GLU A 434 38.79 12.89 9.93
CA GLU A 434 37.50 13.50 9.56
C GLU A 434 36.63 12.56 8.72
N ASN A 435 37.24 11.80 7.81
CA ASN A 435 36.50 10.81 7.01
C ASN A 435 36.02 9.63 7.85
N GLU A 436 36.81 9.17 8.83
CA GLU A 436 36.38 8.15 9.79
C GLU A 436 35.21 8.64 10.66
N ALA A 437 35.27 9.89 11.11
CA ALA A 437 34.19 10.51 11.88
C ALA A 437 32.89 10.64 11.06
N CYS A 438 32.98 11.11 9.80
CA CYS A 438 31.84 11.13 8.88
C CYS A 438 31.23 9.73 8.69
N ASN A 439 32.05 8.71 8.47
CA ASN A 439 31.60 7.32 8.33
C ASN A 439 30.93 6.80 9.60
N THR A 440 31.41 7.20 10.78
CA THR A 440 30.84 6.81 12.07
C THR A 440 29.44 7.40 12.24
N VAL A 441 29.26 8.70 11.93
CA VAL A 441 27.94 9.34 11.93
C VAL A 441 26.99 8.64 10.98
N VAL A 442 27.42 8.40 9.74
CA VAL A 442 26.59 7.74 8.71
C VAL A 442 26.21 6.31 9.09
N ARG A 443 27.11 5.54 9.73
CA ARG A 443 26.82 4.20 10.23
C ARG A 443 25.86 4.22 11.42
N ALA A 444 26.05 5.15 12.35
CA ALA A 444 25.14 5.33 13.49
C ALA A 444 23.75 5.71 12.99
N PHE A 445 23.69 6.61 12.00
CA PHE A 445 22.46 7.02 11.33
C PHE A 445 21.75 5.83 10.70
N ARG A 446 22.48 5.01 9.92
CA ARG A 446 21.94 3.80 9.32
C ARG A 446 21.46 2.79 10.36
N LYS A 447 22.17 2.58 11.46
CA LYS A 447 21.76 1.59 12.47
C LYS A 447 20.47 2.00 13.19
N ARG A 448 20.24 3.29 13.32
CA ARG A 448 19.25 3.85 14.23
C ARG A 448 18.01 4.39 13.52
N PHE A 449 18.14 4.78 12.25
CA PHE A 449 17.13 5.57 11.56
C PHE A 449 16.77 5.03 10.16
N LEU A 450 17.54 4.10 9.60
CA LEU A 450 17.29 3.40 8.32
C LEU A 450 17.25 1.88 8.56
#